data_AF-Q7NFG1-F1
#
_entry.id   AF-Q7NFG1-F1
#
_cell.length_a   1.000
_cell.length_b   1.000
_cell.length_c   1.000
_cell.angle_alpha   90.00
_cell.angle_beta   90.00
_cell.angle_gamma   90.00
#
_symmetry.space_group_name_H-M   'P 1'
#
loop_
_entity.id
_entity.type
_entity.pdbx_description
1 polymer ?
#
loop_
_entity_poly.entity_id
_entity_poly.type
_entity_poly.pdbx_seq_one_letter_code
_entity_poly.pdbx_strand_id
1 'polypeptide(L)' 'MGSMKYRGWTIATSKASEGFVALLTDPDGKRFDEPLVFLASPELAELYARNFINWYIDLEEERRMTEGSMRTSMI' A
#
# COMPACT_ATOMS: atom_id res chain seq x y z
N MET A 1 -5.74 4.45 18.59
CA MET A 1 -5.64 4.07 17.16
C MET A 1 -5.62 5.34 16.35
N GLY A 2 -4.67 5.46 15.42
CA GLY A 2 -4.42 6.70 14.66
C GLY A 2 -4.21 6.40 13.19
N SER A 3 -4.35 7.42 12.35
CA SER A 3 -4.01 7.38 10.94
C SER A 3 -2.81 8.26 10.65
N MET A 4 -1.94 7.82 9.76
CA MET A 4 -0.81 8.61 9.28
C MET A 4 -0.80 8.71 7.75
N LYS A 5 -0.10 9.71 7.22
CA LYS A 5 0.16 9.85 5.79
C LYS A 5 1.55 9.31 5.45
N TYR A 6 1.68 8.57 4.36
CA TYR A 6 2.95 8.04 3.87
C TYR A 6 2.97 8.02 2.33
N ARG A 7 3.90 8.74 1.69
CA ARG A 7 4.00 8.85 0.21
C ARG A 7 2.66 9.15 -0.49
N GLY A 8 1.82 9.99 0.11
CA GLY A 8 0.47 10.34 -0.39
C GLY A 8 -0.64 9.39 0.05
N TRP A 9 -0.31 8.17 0.49
CA TRP A 9 -1.25 7.21 1.03
C TRP A 9 -1.67 7.54 2.45
N THR A 10 -2.79 7.00 2.88
CA THR A 10 -3.23 6.99 4.28
C THR A 10 -3.11 5.58 4.84
N ILE A 11 -2.41 5.44 5.95
CA ILE A 11 -2.32 4.21 6.73
C ILE A 11 -3.13 4.41 7.99
N ALA A 12 -4.16 3.59 8.21
CA ALA A 12 -4.91 3.57 9.46
C ALA A 12 -4.68 2.23 10.15
N THR A 13 -4.11 2.24 11.35
CA THR A 13 -3.92 1.01 12.14
C THR A 13 -5.17 0.73 12.97
N SER A 14 -5.64 -0.52 12.91
CA SER A 14 -6.84 -0.95 13.61
C SER A 14 -6.61 -2.22 14.42
N LYS A 15 -7.16 -2.26 15.64
CA LYS A 15 -7.23 -3.48 16.43
C LYS A 15 -8.30 -4.40 15.84
N ALA A 16 -7.92 -5.64 15.58
CA ALA A 16 -8.81 -6.71 15.16
C ALA A 16 -8.83 -7.84 16.22
N SER A 17 -9.67 -8.86 16.02
CA SER A 17 -9.85 -9.97 16.98
C SER A 17 -8.54 -10.67 17.33
N GLU A 18 -7.65 -10.87 16.36
CA GLU A 18 -6.41 -11.65 16.53
C GLU A 18 -5.13 -10.81 16.42
N GLY A 19 -5.22 -9.47 16.41
CA GLY A 19 -4.04 -8.63 16.23
C GLY A 19 -4.36 -7.20 15.85
N PHE A 20 -3.50 -6.62 15.04
CA PHE A 20 -3.64 -5.31 14.43
C PHE A 20 -3.49 -5.44 12.92
N VAL A 21 -4.27 -4.65 12.19
CA VAL A 21 -4.24 -4.59 10.72
C VAL A 21 -3.97 -3.15 10.30
N ALA A 22 -3.37 -2.98 9.14
CA ALA A 22 -3.29 -1.68 8.47
C ALA A 22 -4.37 -1.62 7.37
N LEU A 23 -5.10 -0.51 7.34
CA LEU A 23 -6.06 -0.20 6.28
C LEU A 23 -5.45 0.90 5.43
N LEU A 24 -5.37 0.64 4.12
CA LEU A 24 -4.73 1.53 3.17
C LEU A 24 -5.76 2.32 2.37
N THR A 25 -5.49 3.60 2.20
CA THR A 25 -6.20 4.46 1.25
C THR A 25 -5.17 5.08 0.32
N ASP A 26 -5.38 4.93 -0.98
CA ASP A 26 -4.47 5.43 -2.01
C ASP A 26 -4.46 6.98 -2.06
N PRO A 27 -3.55 7.58 -2.84
CA PRO A 27 -3.48 9.04 -2.99
C PRO A 27 -4.75 9.67 -3.60
N ASP A 28 -5.55 8.89 -4.32
CA ASP A 28 -6.82 9.33 -4.92
C ASP A 28 -8.01 9.21 -3.94
N GLY A 29 -7.75 8.76 -2.71
CA GLY A 29 -8.76 8.62 -1.65
C GLY A 29 -9.56 7.32 -1.72
N LYS A 30 -9.18 6.35 -2.54
CA LYS A 30 -9.84 5.06 -2.63
C LYS A 30 -9.24 4.08 -1.63
N ARG A 31 -10.09 3.27 -1.01
CA ARG A 31 -9.62 2.15 -0.19
C ARG A 31 -8.94 1.14 -1.09
N PHE A 32 -7.83 0.63 -0.59
CA PHE A 32 -7.07 -0.39 -1.29
C PHE A 32 -7.44 -1.76 -0.70
N ASP A 33 -8.07 -2.60 -1.53
CA ASP A 33 -8.61 -3.90 -1.13
C ASP A 33 -7.53 -4.98 -1.22
N GLU A 34 -6.56 -4.94 -0.30
CA GLU A 34 -5.60 -6.02 -0.11
C GLU A 34 -6.08 -7.05 0.93
N PRO A 35 -5.54 -8.29 0.91
CA PRO A 35 -5.71 -9.22 2.01
C PRO A 35 -5.22 -8.61 3.33
N LEU A 36 -6.06 -8.65 4.36
CA LEU A 36 -5.70 -8.11 5.67
C LEU A 36 -4.67 -9.01 6.37
N VAL A 37 -3.50 -8.44 6.69
CA VAL A 37 -2.45 -9.12 7.44
C VAL A 37 -2.55 -8.74 8.92
N PHE A 38 -2.77 -9.74 9.77
CA PHE A 38 -2.91 -9.59 11.22
C PHE A 38 -1.54 -9.67 11.89
N LEU A 39 -1.16 -8.62 12.61
CA LEU A 39 0.15 -8.48 13.22
C LEU A 39 0.03 -8.26 14.73
N ALA A 40 1.08 -8.65 15.45
CA ALA A 40 1.06 -8.68 16.92
C ALA A 40 0.94 -7.28 17.57
N SER A 41 1.38 -6.23 16.86
CA SER A 41 1.36 -4.85 17.36
C SER A 41 0.96 -3.85 16.26
N PRO A 42 0.46 -2.65 16.62
CA PRO A 42 0.13 -1.62 15.65
C PRO A 42 1.37 -1.08 14.90
N GLU A 43 2.54 -1.05 15.54
CA GLU A 43 3.80 -0.62 14.92
C GLU A 43 4.23 -1.59 13.82
N LEU A 44 4.04 -2.90 14.03
CA LEU A 44 4.30 -3.91 13.00
C LEU A 44 3.33 -3.77 11.82
N ALA A 45 2.04 -3.50 12.08
CA ALA A 45 1.06 -3.24 11.03
C ALA A 45 1.41 -2.01 10.20
N GLU A 46 1.87 -0.94 10.84
CA GLU A 46 2.35 0.25 10.16
C GLU A 46 3.63 0.00 9.34
N LEU A 47 4.60 -0.75 9.90
CA LEU A 47 5.83 -1.12 9.18
C LEU A 47 5.51 -1.96 7.94
N TYR A 48 4.61 -2.95 8.07
CA TYR A 48 4.12 -3.76 6.95
C TYR A 48 3.52 -2.86 5.87
N ALA A 49 2.61 -1.95 6.24
CA ALA A 49 1.98 -1.03 5.30
C ALA A 49 2.99 -0.15 4.54
N ARG A 50 4.00 0.38 5.22
CA ARG A 50 5.04 1.20 4.56
C ARG A 50 5.84 0.38 3.54
N ASN A 51 6.21 -0.86 3.89
CA ASN A 51 6.93 -1.76 3.00
C ASN A 51 6.07 -2.15 1.79
N PHE A 52 4.79 -2.47 2.02
CA PHE A 52 3.84 -2.75 0.97
C PHE A 52 3.69 -1.57 0.01
N ILE A 53 3.50 -0.35 0.52
CA ILE A 53 3.36 0.86 -0.30
C ILE A 53 4.62 1.08 -1.15
N ASN A 54 5.82 0.90 -0.59
CA ASN A 54 7.05 1.06 -1.37
C ASN A 54 7.12 0.05 -2.51
N TRP A 55 6.91 -1.23 -2.21
CA TRP A 55 6.88 -2.28 -3.23
C TRP A 55 5.82 -2.02 -4.31
N TYR A 56 4.62 -1.58 -3.91
CA TYR A 56 3.53 -1.31 -4.86
C TYR A 56 3.86 -0.15 -5.80
N ILE A 57 4.46 0.93 -5.28
CA ILE A 57 4.89 2.05 -6.11
C ILE A 57 5.95 1.60 -7.12
N ASP A 58 6.96 0.86 -6.66
CA ASP A 58 8.03 0.37 -7.54
C ASP A 58 7.45 -0.54 -8.63
N LEU A 59 6.53 -1.44 -8.27
CA LEU A 59 5.82 -2.31 -9.22
C LEU A 59 5.02 -1.53 -10.28
N GLU A 60 4.31 -0.47 -9.87
CA GLU A 60 3.53 0.35 -10.80
C GLU A 60 4.40 1.19 -11.72
N GLU A 61 5.57 1.64 -11.25
CA GLU A 61 6.57 2.31 -12.07
C GLU A 61 7.12 1.35 -13.14
N GLU A 62 7.49 0.12 -12.77
CA GLU A 62 7.96 -0.91 -13.70
C GLU A 62 6.90 -1.26 -14.77
N ARG A 63 5.63 -1.37 -14.37
CA ARG A 63 4.50 -1.61 -15.29
C ARG A 63 4.37 -0.50 -16.32
N ARG A 64 4.41 0.76 -15.89
CA ARG A 64 4.33 1.93 -16.80
C ARG A 64 5.49 1.96 -17.79
N MET A 65 6.70 1.63 -17.35
CA MET A 65 7.88 1.59 -18.21
C MET A 65 7.77 0.48 -19.27
N THR A 66 7.26 -0.69 -18.87
CA THR A 66 7.04 -1.82 -19.78
C THR A 66 5.98 -1.50 -20.82
N GLU A 67 4.83 -0.95 -20.40
CA GLU A 67 3.74 -0.56 -21.30
C GLU A 67 4.14 0.57 -22.26
N GLY A 68 4.90 1.57 -21.78
CA GLY A 68 5.43 2.66 -22.60
C GLY A 68 6.44 2.18 -23.64
N SER A 69 7.30 1.24 -23.27
CA SER A 69 8.26 0.59 -24.17
C SER A 69 7.57 -0.21 -25.28
N MET A 70 6.53 -0.99 -24.92
CA MET A 70 5.71 -1.71 -25.89
C MET A 70 5.00 -0.76 -26.86
N ARG A 71 4.43 0.35 -26.39
CA ARG A 71 3.79 1.35 -27.26
C ARG A 71 4.77 2.01 -28.22
N THR A 72 5.99 2.29 -27.80
CA THR A 72 7.01 2.93 -28.65
C THR A 72 7.54 1.99 -29.73
N SER A 73 7.59 0.69 -29.44
CA SER A 73 8.08 -0.33 -30.38
C SER A 73 7.07 -0.72 -31.47
N MET A 74 5.81 -0.30 -31.37
CA MET A 74 4.73 -0.57 -32.33
C MET A 74 4.49 0.58 -33.33
N ILE A 75 5.33 1.62 -33.32
CA ILE A 75 5.23 2.81 -34.20
C ILE A 75 6.39 2.82 -35.19
#